data_AF-A0A6G5AA42-F1
#
_entry.id   AF-A0A6G5AA42-F1
#
_cell.length_a   1.000
_cell.length_b   1.000
_cell.length_c   1.000
_cell.angle_alpha   90.00
_cell.angle_beta   90.00
_cell.angle_gamma   90.00
#
_symmetry.space_group_name_H-M   'P 1'
#
loop_
_entity.id
_entity.type
_entity.pdbx_description
1 polymer ?
#
loop_
_entity_poly.entity_id
_entity_poly.type
_entity_poly.pdbx_seq_one_letter_code
_entity_poly.pdbx_strand_id
1 'polypeptide(L)'
;TFRPTRVTTTARAPTSISTGCSIISRHGLSDAELLERVVPVSLTEQAARWFRLTGHRARTVEEFRESFRGEFLPANYEWRLRRELELRTQHPDESLLEYVRAMDELYRLANPHATNAEKVERVTRQAHPTFAAHFRGCRFADLEELATEAKRIQGDILAARSYRPLRPPRSQSSLAVHGTAAQ
;
A
#
# COMPACT_ATOMS: atom_id res chain seq x y z
N THR A 1 27.53 2.60 13.42
CA THR A 1 27.02 2.88 12.05
C THR A 1 26.83 1.56 11.32
N PHE A 2 25.67 0.93 11.51
CA PHE A 2 25.36 -0.38 10.94
C PHE A 2 24.58 -0.16 9.65
N ARG A 3 25.21 -0.44 8.52
CA ARG A 3 24.62 -0.34 7.19
C ARG A 3 24.11 -1.74 6.84
N PRO A 4 22.79 -2.01 6.79
CA PRO A 4 22.32 -3.29 6.31
C PRO A 4 22.55 -3.35 4.80
N THR A 5 23.46 -4.24 4.42
CA THR A 5 23.70 -4.71 3.06
C THR A 5 22.35 -5.12 2.47
N ARG A 6 21.99 -4.57 1.31
CA ARG A 6 20.88 -5.09 0.49
C ARG A 6 21.20 -6.54 0.18
N VAL A 7 20.59 -7.46 0.93
CA VAL A 7 20.48 -8.84 0.51
C VAL A 7 19.46 -8.82 -0.62
N THR A 8 19.98 -8.78 -1.84
CA THR A 8 19.20 -9.02 -3.06
C THR A 8 18.84 -10.51 -3.08
N THR A 9 17.96 -10.94 -2.18
CA THR A 9 17.29 -12.23 -2.33
C THR A 9 16.18 -12.00 -3.33
N THR A 10 16.49 -12.28 -4.60
CA THR A 10 15.51 -12.59 -5.62
C THR A 10 14.82 -13.90 -5.25
N ALA A 11 13.98 -13.86 -4.23
CA ALA A 11 12.87 -14.79 -4.06
C ALA A 11 11.63 -13.96 -4.33
N ARG A 12 11.37 -13.74 -5.62
CA ARG A 12 10.06 -13.25 -6.06
C ARG A 12 9.09 -14.35 -5.67
N ALA A 13 8.44 -14.19 -4.52
CA ALA A 13 7.24 -14.96 -4.21
C ALA A 13 6.34 -14.90 -5.44
N PRO A 14 5.81 -16.02 -5.95
CA PRO A 14 4.88 -15.99 -7.07
C PRO A 14 3.63 -15.22 -6.63
N THR A 15 3.61 -13.92 -6.91
CA THR A 15 2.51 -12.97 -6.66
C THR A 15 1.34 -13.17 -7.63
N SER A 16 1.20 -14.35 -8.23
CA SER A 16 0.15 -14.68 -9.19
C SER A 16 -0.72 -15.84 -8.72
N ILE A 17 -1.28 -15.73 -7.51
CA ILE A 17 -2.50 -16.47 -7.15
C ILE A 17 -3.63 -15.51 -6.73
N SER A 18 -3.34 -14.21 -6.57
CA SER A 18 -4.37 -13.24 -6.13
C SER A 18 -5.34 -12.78 -7.23
N THR A 19 -4.97 -12.86 -8.51
CA THR A 19 -5.85 -12.39 -9.60
C THR A 19 -6.59 -13.55 -10.30
N GLY A 20 -6.05 -14.77 -10.28
CA GLY A 20 -6.70 -15.94 -10.88
C GLY A 20 -7.85 -16.50 -10.05
N CYS A 21 -7.75 -16.45 -8.72
CA CYS A 21 -8.75 -17.07 -7.84
C CYS A 21 -10.10 -16.33 -7.82
N SER A 22 -10.13 -15.04 -8.18
CA SER A 22 -11.37 -14.24 -8.23
C SER A 22 -12.21 -14.44 -9.49
N ILE A 23 -11.64 -15.00 -10.58
CA ILE A 23 -12.42 -15.35 -11.78
C ILE A 23 -13.19 -16.66 -11.54
N ILE A 24 -12.58 -17.62 -10.84
CA ILE A 24 -13.12 -18.98 -10.66
C ILE A 24 -14.36 -18.99 -9.76
N SER A 25 -14.38 -18.16 -8.71
CA SER A 25 -15.54 -18.04 -7.82
C SER A 25 -16.78 -17.46 -8.51
N ARG A 26 -16.63 -16.82 -9.68
CA ARG A 26 -17.75 -16.25 -10.44
C ARG A 26 -18.40 -17.28 -11.39
N HIS A 27 -17.78 -18.44 -11.59
CA HIS A 27 -18.25 -19.49 -12.49
C HIS A 27 -18.79 -20.75 -11.78
N GLY A 28 -18.79 -20.79 -10.44
CA GLY A 28 -19.40 -21.89 -9.68
C GLY A 28 -18.68 -23.24 -9.81
N LEU A 29 -17.38 -23.24 -10.13
CA LEU A 29 -16.58 -24.47 -10.19
C LEU A 29 -16.48 -25.11 -8.80
N SER A 30 -16.64 -26.43 -8.76
CA SER A 30 -16.39 -27.23 -7.57
C SER A 30 -14.90 -27.27 -7.22
N ASP A 31 -14.58 -27.57 -5.96
CA ASP A 31 -13.21 -27.74 -5.49
C ASP A 31 -12.43 -28.76 -6.35
N ALA A 32 -13.07 -29.87 -6.71
CA ALA A 32 -12.48 -30.90 -7.56
C ALA A 32 -12.11 -30.34 -8.94
N GLU A 33 -13.02 -29.62 -9.60
CA GLU A 33 -12.75 -29.01 -10.91
C GLU A 33 -11.63 -27.96 -10.85
N LEU A 34 -11.58 -27.19 -9.77
CA LEU A 34 -10.54 -26.19 -9.55
C LEU A 34 -9.16 -26.86 -9.42
N LEU A 35 -9.07 -27.90 -8.57
CA LEU A 35 -7.83 -28.63 -8.29
C LEU A 35 -7.34 -29.44 -9.50
N GLU A 36 -8.25 -30.02 -10.29
CA GLU A 36 -7.89 -30.85 -11.44
C GLU A 36 -7.56 -30.04 -12.69
N ARG A 37 -8.28 -28.94 -12.95
CA ARG A 37 -8.22 -28.25 -14.23
C ARG A 37 -7.46 -26.93 -14.17
N VAL A 38 -7.57 -26.21 -13.05
CA VAL A 38 -7.07 -24.84 -12.96
C VAL A 38 -5.72 -24.78 -12.27
N VAL A 39 -5.58 -25.40 -11.10
CA VAL A 39 -4.33 -25.38 -10.33
C VAL A 39 -3.13 -25.89 -11.14
N PRO A 40 -3.19 -27.03 -11.86
CA PRO A 40 -2.00 -27.59 -12.50
C PRO A 40 -1.43 -26.68 -13.59
N VAL A 41 -2.30 -25.95 -14.31
CA VAL A 41 -1.90 -25.03 -15.40
C VAL A 41 -1.54 -23.63 -14.89
N SER A 42 -1.99 -23.27 -13.69
CA SER A 42 -1.71 -21.96 -13.08
C SER A 42 -0.36 -21.91 -12.36
N LEU A 43 0.15 -23.07 -11.93
CA LEU A 43 1.44 -23.16 -11.24
C LEU A 43 2.59 -23.24 -12.23
N THR A 44 3.72 -22.63 -11.87
CA THR A 44 4.94 -22.61 -12.67
C THR A 44 6.14 -23.08 -11.85
N GLU A 45 7.20 -23.49 -12.54
CA GLU A 45 8.51 -23.82 -11.96
C GLU A 45 8.45 -24.76 -10.73
N GLN A 46 8.92 -24.28 -9.57
CA GLN A 46 9.00 -25.04 -8.33
C GLN A 46 7.62 -25.40 -7.79
N ALA A 47 6.64 -24.50 -7.91
CA ALA A 47 5.27 -24.74 -7.47
C ALA A 47 4.61 -25.83 -8.33
N ALA A 48 4.83 -25.81 -9.65
CA ALA A 48 4.32 -26.85 -10.55
C ALA A 48 4.97 -28.22 -10.25
N ARG A 49 6.28 -28.23 -9.95
CA ARG A 49 7.00 -29.45 -9.56
C ARG A 49 6.47 -30.01 -8.24
N TRP A 50 6.36 -29.18 -7.22
CA TRP A 50 5.81 -29.55 -5.91
C TRP A 50 4.39 -30.12 -6.05
N PHE A 51 3.53 -29.48 -6.84
CA PHE A 51 2.17 -29.96 -7.05
C PHE A 51 2.12 -31.37 -7.64
N ARG A 52 2.94 -31.64 -8.67
CA ARG A 52 3.04 -32.99 -9.26
C ARG A 52 3.55 -34.05 -8.28
N LEU A 53 4.43 -33.68 -7.35
CA LEU A 53 5.03 -34.63 -6.40
C LEU A 53 4.13 -34.90 -5.19
N THR A 54 3.55 -33.86 -4.61
CA THR A 54 2.86 -33.92 -3.32
C THR A 54 1.56 -33.12 -3.29
N GLY A 55 1.51 -31.95 -3.92
CA GLY A 55 0.37 -31.03 -3.81
C GLY A 55 -0.94 -31.53 -4.45
N HIS A 56 -0.90 -32.43 -5.43
CA HIS A 56 -2.09 -33.02 -6.08
C HIS A 56 -2.95 -33.90 -5.15
N ARG A 57 -2.48 -34.18 -3.92
CA ARG A 57 -3.18 -35.03 -2.94
C ARG A 57 -4.30 -34.30 -2.20
N ALA A 58 -4.31 -32.96 -2.24
CA ALA A 58 -5.37 -32.17 -1.64
C ALA A 58 -6.71 -32.46 -2.33
N ARG A 59 -7.77 -32.66 -1.54
CA ARG A 59 -9.13 -32.96 -2.03
C ARG A 59 -10.06 -31.75 -2.01
N THR A 60 -9.72 -30.78 -1.17
CA THR A 60 -10.41 -29.50 -1.08
C THR A 60 -9.46 -28.36 -1.38
N VAL A 61 -10.01 -27.22 -1.79
CA VAL A 61 -9.21 -26.02 -2.05
C VAL A 61 -8.54 -25.54 -0.75
N GLU A 62 -9.17 -25.77 0.41
CA GLU A 62 -8.58 -25.42 1.70
C GLU A 62 -7.37 -26.29 2.04
N GLU A 63 -7.46 -27.61 1.88
CA GLU A 63 -6.31 -28.52 2.06
C GLU A 63 -5.14 -28.16 1.13
N PHE A 64 -5.45 -27.78 -0.11
CA PHE A 64 -4.44 -27.30 -1.05
C PHE A 64 -3.79 -26.01 -0.52
N ARG A 65 -4.58 -25.04 -0.06
CA ARG A 65 -4.07 -23.77 0.49
C ARG A 65 -3.18 -24.01 1.71
N GLU A 66 -3.59 -24.88 2.62
CA GLU A 66 -2.80 -25.22 3.82
C GLU A 66 -1.47 -25.90 3.44
N SER A 67 -1.49 -26.92 2.60
CA SER A 67 -0.26 -27.61 2.17
C SER A 67 0.67 -26.71 1.35
N PHE A 68 0.11 -25.86 0.48
CA PHE A 68 0.87 -24.89 -0.30
C PHE A 68 1.52 -23.84 0.61
N ARG A 69 0.80 -23.33 1.61
CA ARG A 69 1.36 -22.42 2.62
C ARG A 69 2.46 -23.10 3.42
N GLY A 70 2.25 -24.35 3.85
CA GLY A 70 3.25 -25.11 4.60
C GLY A 70 4.55 -25.35 3.84
N GLU A 71 4.48 -25.53 2.52
CA GLU A 71 5.66 -25.67 1.67
C GLU A 71 6.38 -24.34 1.44
N PHE A 72 5.64 -23.30 1.06
CA PHE A 72 6.23 -22.08 0.50
C PHE A 72 6.38 -20.94 1.49
N LEU A 73 5.78 -21.02 2.69
CA LEU A 73 5.91 -20.00 3.71
C LEU A 73 6.78 -20.49 4.88
N PRO A 74 7.62 -19.62 5.47
CA PRO A 74 8.31 -19.94 6.71
C PRO A 74 7.33 -20.30 7.83
N ALA A 75 7.71 -21.22 8.72
CA ALA A 75 6.88 -21.63 9.86
C ALA A 75 6.45 -20.48 10.78
N ASN A 76 7.22 -19.38 10.82
CA ASN A 76 6.92 -18.18 11.60
C ASN A 76 6.28 -17.04 10.78
N TYR A 77 5.81 -17.30 9.57
CA TYR A 77 5.29 -16.28 8.66
C TYR A 77 4.19 -15.40 9.28
N GLU A 78 3.21 -16.01 9.93
CA GLU A 78 2.10 -15.27 10.55
C GLU A 78 2.55 -14.42 11.74
N TRP A 79 3.52 -14.93 12.52
CA TRP A 79 4.14 -14.14 13.58
C TRP A 79 4.91 -12.95 13.00
N ARG A 80 5.65 -13.15 11.90
CA ARG A 80 6.39 -12.08 11.21
C ARG A 80 5.46 -11.00 10.68
N LEU A 81 4.34 -11.38 10.07
CA LEU A 81 3.33 -10.42 9.59
C LEU A 81 2.73 -9.60 10.72
N ARG A 82 2.35 -10.23 11.83
CA ARG A 82 1.85 -9.51 13.01
C ARG A 82 2.89 -8.58 13.60
N ARG A 83 4.14 -9.05 13.71
CA ARG A 83 5.27 -8.25 14.19
C ARG A 83 5.56 -7.08 13.26
N GLU A 84 5.45 -7.27 11.96
CA GLU A 84 5.59 -6.21 10.97
C GLU A 84 4.49 -5.18 11.15
N LEU A 85 3.22 -5.59 11.25
CA LEU A 85 2.09 -4.70 11.51
C LEU A 85 2.29 -3.89 12.81
N GLU A 86 2.78 -4.55 13.86
CA GLU A 86 3.10 -3.94 15.15
C GLU A 86 4.13 -2.82 15.05
N LEU A 87 5.21 -3.05 14.30
CA LEU A 87 6.36 -2.15 14.22
C LEU A 87 6.28 -1.15 13.07
N ARG A 88 5.33 -1.32 12.15
CA ARG A 88 5.25 -0.51 10.94
C ARG A 88 4.96 0.95 11.26
N THR A 89 5.81 1.82 10.73
CA THR A 89 5.67 3.28 10.71
C THR A 89 6.08 3.77 9.34
N GLN A 90 5.57 4.92 8.90
CA GLN A 90 5.89 5.44 7.56
C GLN A 90 7.38 5.77 7.45
N HIS A 91 8.04 5.28 6.39
CA HIS A 91 9.43 5.62 6.12
C HIS A 91 9.54 7.06 5.57
N PRO A 92 10.61 7.83 5.85
CA PRO A 92 10.75 9.20 5.33
C PRO A 92 10.72 9.32 3.81
N ASP A 93 11.24 8.31 3.11
CA ASP A 93 11.27 8.25 1.63
C ASP A 93 10.01 7.62 1.02
N GLU A 94 9.07 7.17 1.85
CA GLU A 94 7.83 6.54 1.40
C GLU A 94 6.71 7.57 1.29
N SER A 95 6.00 7.60 0.17
CA SER A 95 4.85 8.48 0.01
C SER A 95 3.69 8.09 0.94
N LEU A 96 2.84 9.05 1.28
CA LEU A 96 1.67 8.77 2.11
C LEU A 96 0.73 7.74 1.44
N LEU A 97 0.55 7.83 0.13
CA LEU A 97 -0.24 6.85 -0.62
C LEU A 97 0.37 5.44 -0.53
N GLU A 98 1.67 5.28 -0.80
CA GLU A 98 2.35 3.98 -0.72
C GLU A 98 2.22 3.38 0.68
N TYR A 99 2.43 4.22 1.71
CA TYR A 99 2.29 3.81 3.09
C TYR A 99 0.88 3.30 3.42
N VAL A 100 -0.17 4.04 3.04
CA VAL A 100 -1.56 3.64 3.29
C VAL A 100 -1.87 2.30 2.59
N ARG A 101 -1.39 2.12 1.35
CA ARG A 101 -1.60 0.88 0.59
C ARG A 101 -0.85 -0.31 1.18
N ALA A 102 0.39 -0.10 1.60
CA ALA A 102 1.17 -1.12 2.30
C ALA A 102 0.50 -1.52 3.62
N MET A 103 -0.04 -0.56 4.37
CA MET A 103 -0.76 -0.84 5.60
C MET A 103 -2.07 -1.61 5.35
N ASP A 104 -2.84 -1.26 4.32
CA ASP A 104 -4.06 -2.00 3.95
C ASP A 104 -3.75 -3.46 3.60
N GLU A 105 -2.74 -3.70 2.77
CA GLU A 105 -2.27 -5.06 2.46
C GLU A 105 -1.83 -5.82 3.73
N LEU A 106 -1.04 -5.17 4.58
CA LEU A 106 -0.53 -5.77 5.81
C LEU A 106 -1.65 -6.11 6.79
N TYR A 107 -2.68 -5.27 6.90
CA TYR A 107 -3.88 -5.57 7.69
C TYR A 107 -4.64 -6.77 7.13
N ARG A 108 -4.85 -6.83 5.81
CA ARG A 108 -5.53 -7.97 5.17
C ARG A 108 -4.83 -9.29 5.45
N LEU A 109 -3.50 -9.29 5.54
CA LEU A 109 -2.70 -10.48 5.77
C LEU A 109 -2.53 -10.82 7.27
N ALA A 110 -2.31 -9.82 8.12
CA ALA A 110 -1.91 -10.02 9.52
C ALA A 110 -3.08 -9.92 10.52
N ASN A 111 -4.09 -9.10 10.22
CA ASN A 111 -5.26 -8.90 11.07
C ASN A 111 -6.50 -8.49 10.25
N PRO A 112 -7.12 -9.43 9.53
CA PRO A 112 -8.27 -9.15 8.67
C PRO A 112 -9.51 -8.68 9.43
N HIS A 113 -9.59 -8.95 10.74
CA HIS A 113 -10.74 -8.60 11.59
C HIS A 113 -10.67 -7.20 12.20
N ALA A 114 -9.57 -6.47 12.00
CA ALA A 114 -9.46 -5.08 12.44
C ALA A 114 -10.56 -4.21 11.79
N THR A 115 -11.20 -3.39 12.59
CA THR A 115 -12.21 -2.43 12.12
C THR A 115 -11.56 -1.33 11.30
N ASN A 116 -12.31 -0.70 10.39
CA ASN A 116 -11.78 0.40 9.59
C ASN A 116 -11.35 1.59 10.45
N ALA A 117 -12.07 1.88 11.54
CA ALA A 117 -11.71 2.93 12.47
C ALA A 117 -10.33 2.68 13.12
N GLU A 118 -10.08 1.47 13.61
CA GLU A 118 -8.77 1.09 14.19
C GLU A 118 -7.64 1.19 13.16
N LYS A 119 -7.91 0.77 11.91
CA LYS A 119 -6.94 0.87 10.81
C LYS A 119 -6.59 2.32 10.52
N VAL A 120 -7.59 3.17 10.30
CA VAL A 120 -7.41 4.60 9.99
C VAL A 120 -6.69 5.32 11.14
N GLU A 121 -7.12 5.09 12.38
CA GLU A 121 -6.48 5.69 13.55
C GLU A 121 -5.02 5.30 13.65
N ARG A 122 -4.70 4.01 13.44
CA ARG A 122 -3.33 3.53 13.49
C ARG A 122 -2.47 4.13 12.38
N VAL A 123 -2.95 4.10 11.14
CA VAL A 123 -2.21 4.62 9.98
C VAL A 123 -1.94 6.12 10.14
N THR A 124 -2.95 6.91 10.52
CA THR A 124 -2.78 8.36 10.72
C THR A 124 -1.83 8.69 11.87
N ARG A 125 -1.85 7.91 12.97
CA ARG A 125 -0.93 8.08 14.11
C ARG A 125 0.51 7.70 13.79
N GLN A 126 0.74 6.70 12.95
CA GLN A 126 2.07 6.18 12.59
C GLN A 126 2.62 6.74 11.28
N ALA A 127 1.88 7.65 10.63
CA ALA A 127 2.32 8.38 9.46
C ALA A 127 3.43 9.38 9.81
N HIS A 128 4.20 9.79 8.80
CA HIS A 128 5.30 10.72 8.95
C HIS A 128 4.78 12.09 9.46
N PRO A 129 5.45 12.73 10.43
CA PRO A 129 4.96 13.97 11.06
C PRO A 129 4.64 15.12 10.10
N THR A 130 5.27 15.15 8.92
CA THR A 130 4.96 16.13 7.85
C THR A 130 3.48 16.15 7.48
N PHE A 131 2.78 15.01 7.58
CA PHE A 131 1.36 14.91 7.23
C PHE A 131 0.42 15.21 8.39
N ALA A 132 0.92 15.34 9.63
CA ALA A 132 0.09 15.46 10.82
C ALA A 132 -0.87 16.65 10.79
N ALA A 133 -0.47 17.76 10.18
CA ALA A 133 -1.33 18.93 10.01
C ALA A 133 -2.54 18.65 9.10
N HIS A 134 -2.38 17.79 8.09
CA HIS A 134 -3.42 17.44 7.12
C HIS A 134 -4.46 16.45 7.67
N PHE A 135 -4.17 15.76 8.77
CA PHE A 135 -5.13 14.87 9.42
C PHE A 135 -6.00 15.57 10.47
N ARG A 136 -5.65 16.79 10.87
CA ARG A 136 -6.39 17.51 11.92
C ARG A 136 -7.79 17.86 11.45
N GLY A 137 -8.79 17.44 12.20
CA GLY A 137 -10.20 17.67 11.88
C GLY A 137 -10.78 16.74 10.81
N CYS A 138 -9.95 15.90 10.17
CA CYS A 138 -10.42 14.91 9.22
C CYS A 138 -10.91 13.64 9.92
N ARG A 139 -11.90 13.00 9.31
CA ARG A 139 -12.40 11.67 9.65
C ARG A 139 -12.52 10.91 8.36
N PHE A 140 -11.90 9.73 8.30
CA PHE A 140 -11.95 8.84 7.16
C PHE A 140 -12.73 7.59 7.57
N ALA A 141 -13.64 7.14 6.72
CA ALA A 141 -14.44 5.94 6.94
C ALA A 141 -13.56 4.68 6.85
N ASP A 142 -12.57 4.68 5.95
CA ASP A 142 -11.66 3.56 5.73
C ASP A 142 -10.31 4.00 5.11
N LEU A 143 -9.46 3.01 4.83
CA LEU A 143 -8.14 3.23 4.22
C LEU A 143 -8.21 3.62 2.73
N GLU A 144 -9.32 3.33 2.03
CA GLU A 144 -9.48 3.70 0.62
C GLU A 144 -9.76 5.21 0.50
N GLU A 145 -10.64 5.73 1.35
CA GLU A 145 -10.89 7.16 1.46
C GLU A 145 -9.61 7.90 1.86
N LEU A 146 -8.89 7.39 2.86
CA LEU A 146 -7.59 7.94 3.27
C LEU A 146 -6.56 7.90 2.13
N ALA A 147 -6.51 6.84 1.32
CA ALA A 147 -5.61 6.75 0.17
C ALA A 147 -5.96 7.77 -0.92
N THR A 148 -7.24 8.04 -1.13
CA THR A 148 -7.70 9.07 -2.07
C THR A 148 -7.26 10.46 -1.58
N GLU A 149 -7.48 10.75 -0.30
CA GLU A 149 -7.06 12.01 0.30
C GLU A 149 -5.53 12.18 0.33
N ALA A 150 -4.79 11.09 0.54
CA ALA A 150 -3.33 11.10 0.53
C ALA A 150 -2.76 11.68 -0.78
N LYS A 151 -3.35 11.33 -1.93
CA LYS A 151 -2.96 11.89 -3.24
C LYS A 151 -3.16 13.40 -3.27
N ARG A 152 -4.31 13.87 -2.76
CA ARG A 152 -4.65 15.30 -2.70
C ARG A 152 -3.65 16.06 -1.81
N ILE A 153 -3.41 15.57 -0.60
CA ILE A 153 -2.44 16.14 0.36
C ILE A 153 -1.05 16.26 -0.27
N GLN A 154 -0.58 15.22 -0.95
CA GLN A 154 0.73 15.25 -1.59
C GLN A 154 0.80 16.28 -2.73
N GLY A 155 -0.28 16.41 -3.51
CA GLY A 155 -0.42 17.46 -4.52
C GLY A 155 -0.32 18.86 -3.90
N ASP A 156 -1.04 19.10 -2.80
CA ASP A 156 -1.02 20.38 -2.09
C ASP A 156 0.37 20.72 -1.56
N ILE A 157 1.08 19.75 -0.96
CA ILE A 157 2.45 19.94 -0.46
C ILE A 157 3.40 20.29 -1.62
N LEU A 158 3.28 19.59 -2.76
CA LEU A 158 4.11 19.86 -3.93
C LEU A 158 3.80 21.24 -4.53
N ALA A 159 2.53 21.61 -4.63
CA ALA A 159 2.08 22.91 -5.11
C ALA A 159 2.58 24.04 -4.21
N ALA A 160 2.46 23.89 -2.89
CA ALA A 160 2.96 24.86 -1.91
C ALA A 160 4.48 25.03 -2.00
N ARG A 161 5.25 23.95 -2.19
CA ARG A 161 6.71 24.02 -2.42
C ARG A 161 7.07 24.73 -3.73
N SER A 162 6.22 24.63 -4.74
CA SER A 162 6.44 25.21 -6.06
C SER A 162 5.89 26.63 -6.19
N TYR A 163 5.16 27.12 -5.19
CA TYR A 163 4.54 28.43 -5.22
C TYR A 163 5.57 29.56 -5.35
N ARG A 164 5.28 30.49 -6.27
CA ARG A 164 6.02 31.75 -6.45
C ARG A 164 5.02 32.89 -6.30
N PRO A 165 5.22 33.83 -5.35
CA PRO A 165 4.33 34.96 -5.21
C PRO A 165 4.32 35.78 -6.51
N LEU A 166 3.13 36.21 -6.93
CA LEU A 166 2.98 37.15 -8.05
C LEU A 166 3.82 38.39 -7.74
N ARG A 167 4.66 38.80 -8.69
CA ARG A 167 5.51 39.98 -8.54
C ARG A 167 4.58 41.16 -8.26
N PRO A 168 4.78 41.93 -7.16
CA PRO A 168 3.89 43.04 -6.85
C PRO A 168 3.84 44.02 -8.03
N PRO A 169 2.67 44.63 -8.31
CA PRO A 169 2.56 45.60 -9.39
C PRO A 169 3.56 46.74 -9.14
N ARG A 170 4.31 47.12 -10.19
CA ARG A 170 5.21 48.27 -10.10
C ARG A 170 4.38 49.49 -9.71
N SER A 171 4.63 50.01 -8.51
CA SER A 171 4.16 51.32 -8.12
C SER A 171 4.71 52.33 -9.14
N GLN A 172 3.82 52.95 -9.91
CA GLN A 172 4.17 54.12 -10.71
C GLN A 172 4.37 55.30 -9.76
N SER A 173 5.48 55.28 -9.03
CA SER A 173 5.94 56.42 -8.24
C SER A 173 7.00 57.14 -9.06
N SER A 174 6.57 58.06 -9.93
CA SER A 174 7.30 59.29 -10.28
C SER A 174 6.61 59.98 -11.46
N LEU A 175 5.51 60.69 -11.19
CA LEU A 175 5.26 61.95 -11.89
C LEU A 175 5.39 63.03 -10.82
N ALA A 176 6.62 63.53 -10.73
CA ALA A 176 6.96 64.67 -9.93
C ALA A 176 6.02 65.83 -10.29
N VAL A 177 5.45 66.37 -9.22
CA VAL A 177 4.89 67.71 -9.12
C VAL A 177 5.84 68.69 -9.79
N HIS A 178 5.55 69.12 -11.02
CA HIS A 178 6.05 70.40 -11.52
C HIS A 178 5.00 71.46 -11.16
N GLY A 179 5.25 72.11 -10.03
CA GLY A 179 4.63 73.39 -9.74
C GLY A 179 5.04 74.39 -10.81
N THR A 180 4.05 75.05 -11.38
CA THR A 180 4.24 76.33 -12.05
C THR A 180 3.13 77.26 -11.57
N ALA A 181 3.44 77.98 -10.49
CA ALA A 181 2.78 79.21 -10.14
C ALA A 181 3.77 80.33 -10.48
N ALA A 182 3.40 81.23 -11.40
CA ALA A 182 3.66 82.66 -11.33
C ALA A 182 3.21 83.35 -12.62
N GLN A 183 2.20 84.21 -12.45
CA GLN A 183 1.96 85.53 -13.06
C GLN A 183 1.93 85.68 -14.58
#